data_AF-A0A141RMQ2-F1
#
_entry.id   AF-A0A141RMQ2-F1
#
_cell.length_a   1.000
_cell.length_b   1.000
_cell.length_c   1.000
_cell.angle_alpha   90.00
_cell.angle_beta   90.00
_cell.angle_gamma   90.00
#
_symmetry.space_group_name_H-M   'P 1'
#
loop_
_entity.id
_entity.type
_entity.pdbx_description
1 polymer ?
#
loop_
_entity_poly.entity_id
_entity_poly.type
_entity_poly.pdbx_seq_one_letter_code
_entity_poly.pdbx_strand_id
1 'polypeptide(L)'
;RRERIVELMGEGFGFYDIRRWRMAPWFLNRQFKGMWMTKDKFRHGAQFLLNETTGGPDPADGAMTEGYIYLQPDPIKAGEGWQERYYLYEVPTQEIILNPALAPNNPGWE
;
A
#
# COMPACT_ATOMS: atom_id res chain seq x y z
N ARG A 1 3.58 4.09 -19.34
CA ARG A 1 3.27 3.52 -18.00
C ARG A 1 1.91 4.01 -17.50
N ARG A 2 1.65 5.32 -17.46
CA ARG A 2 0.35 5.90 -17.08
C ARG A 2 -0.84 5.36 -17.88
N GLU A 3 -0.81 5.46 -19.21
CA GLU A 3 -1.90 4.96 -20.08
C GLU A 3 -2.28 3.52 -19.78
N ARG A 4 -1.30 2.63 -19.63
CA ARG A 4 -1.54 1.22 -19.32
C ARG A 4 -2.25 0.98 -17.98
N ILE A 5 -1.91 1.78 -16.96
CA ILE A 5 -2.57 1.67 -15.64
C ILE A 5 -4.05 2.10 -15.75
N VAL A 6 -4.33 3.13 -16.56
CA VAL A 6 -5.70 3.62 -16.78
C VAL A 6 -6.50 2.64 -17.64
N GLU A 7 -5.93 2.19 -18.76
CA GLU A 7 -6.58 1.31 -19.73
C GLU A 7 -6.95 -0.04 -19.13
N LEU A 8 -6.07 -0.62 -18.30
CA LEU A 8 -6.22 -1.97 -17.74
C LEU A 8 -6.57 -1.96 -16.24
N MET A 9 -7.18 -0.87 -15.78
CA MET A 9 -7.56 -0.73 -14.38
C MET A 9 -8.57 -1.81 -13.99
N GLY A 10 -8.27 -2.56 -12.92
CA GLY A 10 -9.14 -3.64 -12.44
C GLY A 10 -8.93 -5.00 -13.12
N GLU A 11 -8.02 -5.09 -14.09
CA GLU A 11 -7.74 -6.34 -14.82
C GLU A 11 -6.53 -7.14 -14.27
N GLY A 12 -5.99 -6.74 -13.12
CA GLY A 12 -4.87 -7.45 -12.47
C GLY A 12 -3.47 -7.21 -13.07
N PHE A 13 -3.37 -6.58 -14.24
CA PHE A 13 -2.07 -6.29 -14.87
C PHE A 13 -1.19 -5.34 -14.06
N GLY A 14 -1.80 -4.39 -13.34
CA GLY A 14 -1.08 -3.37 -12.60
C GLY A 14 -0.06 -3.93 -11.60
N PHE A 15 -0.39 -5.04 -10.92
CA PHE A 15 0.51 -5.63 -9.93
C PHE A 15 1.79 -6.23 -10.58
N TYR A 16 1.63 -6.96 -11.68
CA TYR A 16 2.77 -7.48 -12.44
C TYR A 16 3.59 -6.35 -13.08
N ASP A 17 2.93 -5.28 -13.52
CA ASP A 17 3.57 -4.11 -14.11
C ASP A 17 4.49 -3.38 -13.12
N ILE A 18 4.02 -3.08 -11.91
CA ILE A 18 4.84 -2.38 -10.91
C ILE A 18 6.03 -3.26 -10.45
N ARG A 19 5.87 -4.58 -10.47
CA ARG A 19 6.95 -5.54 -10.17
C ARG A 19 8.01 -5.54 -11.26
N ARG A 20 7.64 -5.77 -12.52
CA ARG A 20 8.61 -5.81 -13.64
C ARG A 20 9.27 -4.46 -13.92
N TRP A 21 8.60 -3.35 -13.60
CA TRP A 21 9.19 -2.01 -13.69
C TRP A 21 10.10 -1.65 -12.52
N ARG A 22 10.14 -2.50 -11.48
CA ARG A 22 10.83 -2.23 -10.21
C ARG A 22 10.39 -0.93 -9.55
N MET A 23 9.09 -0.65 -9.60
CA MET A 23 8.50 0.59 -9.09
C MET A 23 7.55 0.36 -7.91
N ALA A 24 7.40 -0.87 -7.41
CA ALA A 24 6.46 -1.17 -6.34
C ALA A 24 6.62 -0.27 -5.09
N PRO A 25 7.84 0.07 -4.60
CA PRO A 25 8.00 1.04 -3.52
C PRO A 25 7.38 2.41 -3.82
N TRP A 26 7.50 2.91 -5.05
CA TRP A 26 6.94 4.20 -5.43
C TRP A 26 5.41 4.20 -5.43
N PHE A 27 4.77 3.07 -5.75
CA PHE A 27 3.30 2.96 -5.77
C PHE A 27 2.71 2.61 -4.39
N LEU A 28 3.37 1.71 -3.66
CA LEU A 28 2.81 1.08 -2.46
C LEU A 28 3.33 1.67 -1.15
N ASN A 29 4.49 2.34 -1.14
CA ASN A 29 5.07 2.90 0.11
C ASN A 29 4.66 4.35 0.34
N ARG A 30 3.43 4.70 -0.04
CA ARG A 30 2.91 6.06 0.08
C ARG A 30 1.63 6.04 0.89
N GLN A 31 1.50 7.02 1.77
CA GLN A 31 0.25 7.29 2.48
C GLN A 31 -0.90 7.47 1.48
N PHE A 32 -1.90 6.59 1.52
CA PHE A 32 -3.13 6.79 0.76
C PHE A 32 -3.91 7.96 1.36
N LYS A 33 -4.46 8.77 0.46
CA LYS A 33 -5.30 9.92 0.77
C LYS A 33 -6.72 9.60 0.29
N GLY A 34 -7.70 9.82 1.16
CA GLY A 34 -9.10 9.77 0.74
C GLY A 34 -9.48 10.99 -0.10
N MET A 35 -10.78 11.20 -0.26
CA MET A 35 -11.30 12.39 -0.92
C MET A 35 -10.96 13.64 -0.09
N TRP A 36 -10.70 14.77 -0.76
CA TRP A 36 -10.65 16.07 -0.08
C TRP A 36 -12.07 16.52 0.26
N MET A 37 -12.32 16.89 1.52
CA MET A 37 -13.60 17.47 1.91
C MET A 37 -13.51 18.32 3.17
N THR A 38 -14.58 19.06 3.43
CA THR A 38 -14.77 19.81 4.68
C THR A 38 -15.37 18.92 5.78
N LYS A 39 -14.93 19.11 7.02
CA LYS A 39 -15.30 18.29 8.19
C LYS A 39 -16.81 18.33 8.48
N ASP A 40 -17.49 19.44 8.14
CA ASP A 40 -18.95 19.58 8.28
C ASP A 40 -19.76 18.65 7.35
N LYS A 41 -19.12 18.09 6.31
CA LYS A 41 -19.75 17.18 5.35
C LYS A 41 -19.60 15.71 5.71
N PHE A 42 -18.90 15.37 6.80
CA PHE A 42 -18.85 14.02 7.34
C PHE A 42 -20.27 13.59 7.75
N ARG A 43 -20.88 12.69 6.97
CA ARG A 43 -22.18 12.09 7.27
C ARG A 43 -21.93 10.66 7.74
N HIS A 44 -22.33 10.37 8.99
CA HIS A 44 -22.22 9.06 9.66
C HIS A 44 -20.80 8.62 10.05
N GLY A 45 -20.40 8.93 11.30
CA GLY A 45 -19.40 8.16 12.08
C GLY A 45 -17.93 8.29 11.68
N ALA A 46 -17.07 8.41 12.70
CA ALA A 46 -15.61 8.19 12.76
C ALA A 46 -14.76 8.44 11.49
N GLN A 47 -15.02 9.52 10.75
CA GLN A 47 -14.11 10.01 9.72
C GLN A 47 -13.21 11.07 10.35
N PHE A 48 -11.90 10.90 10.15
CA PHE A 48 -10.89 11.87 10.56
C PHE A 48 -10.25 12.48 9.31
N LEU A 49 -9.83 13.73 9.40
CA LEU A 49 -8.99 14.32 8.36
C LEU A 49 -7.56 13.78 8.52
N LEU A 50 -6.82 13.60 7.44
CA LEU A 50 -5.42 13.24 7.46
C LEU A 50 -4.61 14.48 7.84
N ASN A 51 -3.90 14.43 8.96
CA ASN A 51 -2.87 15.39 9.27
C ASN A 51 -1.62 15.04 8.45
N GLU A 52 -1.35 15.79 7.39
CA GLU A 52 -0.23 15.50 6.48
C GLU A 52 1.15 15.66 7.13
N THR A 53 1.25 16.41 8.23
CA THR A 53 2.49 16.60 8.98
C THR A 53 2.82 15.35 9.81
N THR A 54 1.82 14.77 10.49
CA THR A 54 2.04 13.58 11.34
C THR A 54 1.87 12.27 10.56
N GLY A 55 1.05 12.27 9.51
CA GLY A 55 0.60 11.08 8.78
C GLY A 55 -0.50 10.30 9.51
N GLY A 56 -1.06 10.87 10.59
CA GLY A 56 -2.13 10.27 11.38
C GLY A 56 -3.48 10.98 11.19
N PRO A 57 -4.55 10.48 11.84
CA PRO A 57 -5.81 11.18 11.89
C PRO A 57 -5.70 12.45 12.75
N ASP A 58 -6.25 13.56 12.25
CA ASP A 58 -6.61 14.71 13.08
C ASP A 58 -7.67 14.26 14.09
N PRO A 59 -7.50 14.48 15.40
CA PRO A 59 -8.44 14.00 16.39
C PRO A 59 -9.83 14.68 16.21
N ALA A 60 -10.86 14.12 16.86
CA ALA A 60 -12.22 14.63 16.68
C ALA A 60 -12.36 16.11 17.07
N ASP A 61 -11.66 16.53 18.13
CA ASP A 61 -11.51 17.90 18.64
C ASP A 61 -10.34 18.67 17.98
N GLY A 62 -9.70 18.07 16.97
CA GLY A 62 -8.65 18.71 16.19
C GLY A 62 -9.13 19.91 15.40
N ALA A 63 -8.20 20.84 15.15
CA ALA A 63 -8.45 22.16 14.59
C ALA A 63 -8.70 22.15 13.07
N MET A 64 -8.49 21.01 12.39
CA MET A 64 -8.68 20.94 10.94
C MET A 64 -10.18 21.02 10.60
N THR A 65 -10.52 21.91 9.68
CA THR A 65 -11.88 22.08 9.16
C THR A 65 -12.05 21.50 7.76
N GLU A 66 -10.96 21.22 7.06
CA GLU A 66 -10.93 20.57 5.74
C GLU A 66 -9.62 19.83 5.49
N GLY A 67 -9.63 18.90 4.54
CA GLY A 67 -8.46 18.11 4.15
C GLY A 67 -8.83 16.81 3.47
N TYR A 68 -7.83 15.97 3.22
CA TYR A 68 -8.06 14.60 2.77
C TYR A 68 -8.62 13.75 3.92
N ILE A 69 -9.55 12.85 3.62
CA ILE A 69 -10.00 11.83 4.58
C ILE A 69 -8.81 10.90 4.91
N TYR A 70 -8.57 10.66 6.20
CA TYR A 70 -7.66 9.63 6.68
C TYR A 70 -8.24 8.25 6.37
N LEU A 71 -7.49 7.42 5.62
CA LEU A 71 -7.92 6.07 5.24
C LEU A 71 -7.21 4.98 6.05
N GLN A 72 -5.88 5.06 6.12
CA GLN A 72 -5.01 4.06 6.72
C GLN A 72 -3.69 4.73 7.13
N PRO A 73 -2.82 4.11 7.94
CA PRO A 73 -1.51 4.67 8.24
C PRO A 73 -0.55 4.62 7.05
N ASP A 74 0.58 5.32 7.18
CA ASP A 74 1.66 5.23 6.20
C ASP A 74 2.21 3.80 6.25
N PRO A 75 2.26 3.09 5.12
CA PRO A 75 2.64 1.67 5.11
C PRO A 75 4.07 1.44 5.58
N ILE A 76 5.01 2.38 5.35
CA ILE A 76 6.36 2.27 5.90
C ILE A 76 6.30 2.39 7.43
N LYS A 77 5.60 3.40 7.96
CA LYS A 77 5.49 3.61 9.41
C LYS A 77 4.77 2.45 10.11
N ALA A 78 3.82 1.80 9.43
CA ALA A 78 3.12 0.62 9.92
C ALA A 78 3.95 -0.68 9.85
N GLY A 79 5.13 -0.67 9.20
CA GLY A 79 5.93 -1.87 8.96
C GLY A 79 5.39 -2.78 7.83
N GLU A 80 4.39 -2.31 7.10
CA GLU A 80 3.73 -3.02 5.99
C GLU A 80 4.21 -2.53 4.60
N GLY A 81 5.25 -1.70 4.58
CA GLY A 81 5.86 -1.22 3.34
C GLY A 81 6.40 -2.36 2.48
N TRP A 82 6.40 -2.14 1.17
CA TRP A 82 7.01 -3.03 0.19
C TRP A 82 8.49 -3.28 0.49
N GLN A 83 8.86 -4.55 0.52
CA GLN A 83 10.23 -5.04 0.72
C GLN A 83 10.76 -5.64 -0.58
N GLU A 84 12.08 -5.59 -0.80
CA GLU A 84 12.71 -6.12 -2.03
C GLU A 84 12.36 -7.59 -2.30
N ARG A 85 12.20 -8.42 -1.27
CA ARG A 85 11.80 -9.83 -1.42
C ARG A 85 10.46 -10.02 -2.13
N TYR A 86 9.53 -9.07 -2.02
CA TYR A 86 8.18 -9.17 -2.59
C TYR A 86 8.15 -9.08 -4.13
N TYR A 87 9.29 -8.77 -4.78
CA TYR A 87 9.39 -8.89 -6.23
C TYR A 87 9.27 -10.33 -6.72
N LEU A 88 9.59 -11.32 -5.89
CA LEU A 88 9.41 -12.74 -6.16
C LEU A 88 8.53 -13.36 -5.08
N TYR A 89 7.74 -14.37 -5.45
CA TYR A 89 7.00 -15.14 -4.45
C TYR A 89 7.94 -16.11 -3.76
N GLU A 90 7.65 -16.47 -2.51
CA GLU A 90 8.30 -17.61 -1.87
C GLU A 90 7.97 -18.90 -2.64
N VAL A 91 8.94 -19.82 -2.67
CA VAL A 91 8.67 -21.21 -3.02
C VAL A 91 7.92 -21.83 -1.84
N PRO A 92 6.76 -22.49 -2.05
CA PRO A 92 6.02 -23.10 -0.96
C PRO A 92 6.88 -24.09 -0.18
N THR A 93 6.92 -23.98 1.15
CA THR A 93 7.80 -24.79 2.03
C THR A 93 7.58 -26.29 1.83
N GLN A 94 6.34 -26.73 1.59
CA GLN A 94 6.02 -28.12 1.34
C GLN A 94 6.67 -28.65 0.04
N GLU A 95 6.78 -27.83 -1.00
CA GLU A 95 7.45 -28.20 -2.25
C GLU A 95 8.96 -28.37 -2.02
N ILE A 96 9.57 -27.52 -1.19
CA ILE A 96 10.99 -27.65 -0.82
C ILE A 96 11.23 -28.95 -0.04
N ILE A 97 10.32 -29.35 0.85
CA ILE A 97 10.41 -30.63 1.58
C ILE A 97 10.31 -31.82 0.63
N LEU A 98 9.39 -31.77 -0.34
CA LEU A 98 9.21 -32.83 -1.34
C LEU A 98 10.37 -32.90 -2.34
N ASN A 99 10.94 -31.76 -2.70
CA ASN A 99 12.07 -31.64 -3.61
C ASN A 99 13.13 -30.66 -3.05
N PRO A 100 14.11 -31.17 -2.27
CA PRO A 100 15.16 -30.33 -1.68
C PRO A 100 16.02 -29.57 -2.68
N ALA A 101 16.02 -29.95 -3.97
CA ALA A 101 16.74 -29.22 -5.02
C ALA A 101 16.11 -27.86 -5.37
N LEU A 102 14.91 -27.56 -4.84
CA LEU A 102 14.29 -26.23 -4.93
C LEU A 102 14.90 -25.22 -3.95
N ALA A 103 15.75 -25.65 -3.02
CA ALA A 103 16.52 -24.76 -2.17
C ALA A 103 17.78 -24.23 -2.91
N PRO A 104 18.26 -23.02 -2.56
CA PRO A 104 17.66 -22.08 -1.60
C PRO A 104 16.39 -21.41 -2.17
N ASN A 105 15.56 -20.89 -1.27
CA ASN A 105 14.37 -20.12 -1.66
C ASN A 105 14.76 -18.85 -2.44
N ASN A 106 13.78 -18.17 -3.02
CA ASN A 106 13.99 -16.88 -3.67
C ASN A 106 14.61 -15.86 -2.69
N PRO A 107 15.41 -14.90 -3.17
CA PRO A 107 16.12 -13.96 -2.30
C PRO A 107 15.22 -13.24 -1.28
N GLY A 108 15.60 -13.31 0.00
CA GLY A 108 14.88 -12.69 1.12
C GLY A 108 13.70 -13.49 1.68
N TRP A 109 13.45 -14.68 1.15
CA TRP A 109 12.56 -15.68 1.73
C TRP A 109 13.39 -16.75 2.46
N GLU A 110 12.91 -17.21 3.61
CA GLU A 110 13.53 -18.26 4.44
C GLU A 110 12.77 -19.58 4.30
#